data_AF-A0A9W9WGY1-F1
#
_entry.id   AF-A0A9W9WGY1-F1
#
_cell.length_a   1.000
_cell.length_b   1.000
_cell.length_c   1.000
_cell.angle_alpha   90.00
_cell.angle_beta   90.00
_cell.angle_gamma   90.00
#
_symmetry.space_group_name_H-M   'P 1'
#
loop_
_entity.id
_entity.type
_entity.pdbx_description
1 polymer ?
#
loop_
_entity_poly.entity_id
_entity_poly.type
_entity_poly.pdbx_seq_one_letter_code
_entity_poly.pdbx_strand_id
1 'polypeptide(L)'
;MSSNEKKRLRDRRSQQTLREKKLRHTAQLEEQVAHCQQYHSDQGVQRLLQVIEGLRKQNEALLTRQTSLKSLINSWETDLDEPAATDDSSHDLSSMYKEMSNREAQFSLQTNFNEPIPQHGISSLLNAPISAVSTPQIQSPSLAPLSAETTPLWNQIPPHTDDFSTRTTISCPWFVYPELIIPCPDIPSSPLDFIYGTKTNPLADMIHTALQRRPVRAPERLGTGWLTYHFSRWVIAPSPETYGRLPVFLRPVQGQMTVPHPLVLDFLPWPRLRMNLIRRWHLYSKDRDDLFGFMACCVKIRWPWNETILERNEQNVLCIKKAFYDMFMSESGWGLTPEFIRRYPDLVEGMDINKIVIELL
;
A
#
# COMPACT_ATOMS: atom_id res chain seq x y z
N MET A 1 -63.48 23.97 -30.31
CA MET A 1 -62.76 22.68 -30.54
C MET A 1 -63.44 21.55 -29.79
N SER A 2 -63.85 20.53 -30.53
CA SER A 2 -64.51 19.32 -30.00
C SER A 2 -63.54 18.49 -29.14
N SER A 3 -64.08 17.75 -28.16
CA SER A 3 -63.30 16.84 -27.31
C SER A 3 -62.45 15.85 -28.13
N ASN A 4 -62.98 15.40 -29.27
CA ASN A 4 -62.29 14.52 -30.21
C ASN A 4 -61.08 15.18 -30.89
N GLU A 5 -61.16 16.47 -31.22
CA GLU A 5 -60.04 17.21 -31.81
C GLU A 5 -58.90 17.40 -30.81
N LYS A 6 -59.23 17.68 -29.53
CA LYS A 6 -58.25 17.78 -28.44
C LYS A 6 -57.54 16.46 -28.17
N LYS A 7 -58.21 15.31 -28.35
CA LYS A 7 -57.58 13.98 -28.24
C LYS A 7 -56.60 13.74 -29.40
N ARG A 8 -57.02 13.99 -30.65
CA ARG A 8 -56.17 13.84 -31.84
C ARG A 8 -54.91 14.71 -31.79
N LEU A 9 -55.03 15.94 -31.30
CA LEU A 9 -53.89 16.86 -31.12
C LEU A 9 -52.89 16.35 -30.07
N ARG A 10 -53.37 15.77 -28.96
CA ARG A 10 -52.51 15.18 -27.91
C ARG A 10 -51.79 13.94 -28.42
N ASP A 11 -52.50 13.06 -29.13
CA ASP A 11 -51.89 11.85 -29.71
C ASP A 11 -50.84 12.19 -30.77
N ARG A 12 -51.06 13.24 -31.58
CA ARG A 12 -50.07 13.71 -32.54
C ARG A 12 -48.81 14.25 -31.83
N ARG A 13 -48.96 15.03 -30.76
CA ARG A 13 -47.84 15.54 -29.97
C ARG A 13 -47.08 14.41 -29.27
N SER A 14 -47.78 13.44 -28.67
CA SER A 14 -47.13 12.32 -27.98
C SER A 14 -46.32 11.46 -28.94
N GLN A 15 -46.86 11.18 -30.14
CA GLN A 15 -46.14 10.45 -31.19
C GLN A 15 -44.92 11.22 -31.69
N GLN A 16 -45.03 12.54 -31.86
CA GLN A 16 -43.91 13.38 -32.26
C GLN A 16 -42.80 13.37 -31.19
N THR A 17 -43.14 13.55 -29.92
CA THR A 17 -42.18 13.48 -28.81
C THR A 17 -41.53 12.10 -28.71
N LEU A 18 -42.27 11.02 -28.93
CA LEU A 18 -41.72 9.66 -28.92
C LEU A 18 -40.69 9.47 -30.06
N ARG A 19 -40.99 9.96 -31.26
CA ARG A 19 -40.08 9.91 -32.41
C ARG A 19 -38.82 10.73 -32.16
N GLU A 20 -38.96 11.94 -31.61
CA GLU A 20 -37.82 12.78 -31.25
C GLU A 20 -36.93 12.14 -30.18
N LYS A 21 -37.51 11.49 -29.16
CA LYS A 21 -36.75 10.75 -28.15
C LYS A 21 -35.99 9.57 -28.75
N LYS A 22 -36.62 8.79 -29.63
CA LYS A 22 -35.95 7.69 -30.32
C LYS A 22 -34.79 8.20 -31.18
N LEU A 23 -35.00 9.29 -31.92
CA LEU A 23 -33.99 9.86 -32.81
C LEU A 23 -32.78 10.39 -32.02
N ARG A 24 -33.00 11.06 -30.88
CA ARG A 24 -31.91 11.47 -29.97
C ARG A 24 -31.13 10.29 -29.40
N HIS A 25 -31.84 9.23 -28.99
CA HIS A 25 -31.20 8.04 -28.45
C HIS A 25 -30.35 7.32 -29.51
N THR A 26 -30.85 7.21 -30.74
CA THR A 26 -30.09 6.64 -31.87
C THR A 26 -28.84 7.48 -32.16
N ALA A 27 -28.95 8.81 -32.21
CA ALA A 27 -27.80 9.69 -32.42
C ALA A 27 -26.74 9.55 -31.31
N GLN A 28 -27.18 9.44 -30.05
CA GLN A 28 -26.27 9.24 -28.91
C GLN A 28 -25.57 7.87 -28.96
N LEU A 29 -26.26 6.82 -29.39
CA LEU A 29 -25.65 5.51 -29.60
C LEU A 29 -24.65 5.52 -30.76
N GLU A 30 -24.97 6.19 -31.87
CA GLU A 30 -24.05 6.33 -33.01
C GLU A 30 -22.78 7.08 -32.61
N GLU A 31 -22.90 8.13 -31.81
CA GLU A 31 -21.75 8.87 -31.25
C GLU A 31 -20.90 7.99 -30.32
N GLN A 32 -21.53 7.19 -29.44
CA GLN A 32 -20.82 6.25 -28.58
C GLN A 32 -20.12 5.13 -29.37
N VAL A 33 -20.76 4.61 -30.41
CA VAL A 33 -20.17 3.60 -31.29
C VAL A 33 -19.00 4.18 -32.07
N ALA A 34 -19.13 5.39 -32.62
CA ALA A 34 -18.04 6.09 -33.30
C ALA A 34 -16.87 6.37 -32.35
N HIS A 35 -17.16 6.80 -31.11
CA HIS A 35 -16.14 6.97 -30.07
C HIS A 35 -15.45 5.64 -29.74
N CYS A 36 -16.21 4.56 -29.53
CA CYS A 36 -15.62 3.24 -29.29
C CYS A 36 -14.75 2.79 -30.47
N GLN A 37 -15.19 2.94 -31.71
CA GLN A 37 -14.42 2.58 -32.90
C GLN A 37 -13.15 3.43 -33.07
N GLN A 38 -13.19 4.71 -32.71
CA GLN A 38 -12.05 5.61 -32.80
C GLN A 38 -10.96 5.29 -31.76
N TYR A 39 -11.36 4.94 -30.53
CA TYR A 39 -10.43 4.73 -29.42
C TYR A 39 -10.08 3.26 -29.15
N HIS A 40 -10.89 2.31 -29.63
CA HIS A 40 -10.66 0.86 -29.52
C HIS A 40 -10.33 0.27 -30.90
N SER A 41 -9.24 0.73 -31.50
CA SER A 41 -8.72 0.03 -32.68
C SER A 41 -8.24 -1.37 -32.28
N ASP A 42 -8.66 -2.40 -33.02
CA ASP A 42 -8.23 -3.80 -32.81
C ASP A 42 -6.71 -3.93 -32.68
N GLN A 43 -5.95 -3.02 -33.29
CA GLN A 43 -4.49 -2.95 -33.17
C GLN A 43 -3.99 -2.64 -31.75
N GLY A 44 -4.67 -1.76 -30.99
CA GLY A 44 -4.31 -1.45 -29.61
C GLY A 44 -4.52 -2.65 -28.70
N VAL A 45 -5.66 -3.33 -28.85
CA VAL A 45 -5.98 -4.57 -28.13
C VAL A 45 -5.01 -5.68 -28.52
N GLN A 46 -4.70 -5.85 -29.81
CA GLN A 46 -3.73 -6.84 -30.28
C GLN A 46 -2.31 -6.58 -29.78
N ARG A 47 -1.87 -5.32 -29.70
CA ARG A 47 -0.58 -4.97 -29.10
C ARG A 47 -0.53 -5.31 -27.61
N LEU A 48 -1.58 -4.99 -26.87
CA LEU A 48 -1.68 -5.34 -25.45
C LEU A 48 -1.66 -6.86 -25.25
N LEU A 49 -2.38 -7.62 -26.09
CA LEU A 49 -2.36 -9.08 -26.07
C LEU A 49 -0.96 -9.64 -26.39
N GLN A 50 -0.25 -9.08 -27.37
CA GLN A 50 1.13 -9.47 -27.67
C GLN A 50 2.09 -9.19 -26.51
N VAL A 51 1.93 -8.05 -25.81
CA VAL A 51 2.73 -7.72 -24.63
C VAL A 51 2.43 -8.70 -23.49
N ILE A 52 1.16 -9.01 -23.23
CA ILE A 52 0.74 -9.97 -22.20
C ILE A 52 1.32 -11.36 -22.49
N GLU A 53 1.27 -11.80 -23.74
CA GLU A 53 1.84 -13.09 -24.16
C GLU A 53 3.36 -13.12 -23.96
N GLY A 54 4.06 -12.04 -24.33
CA GLY A 54 5.50 -11.88 -24.10
C GLY A 54 5.87 -11.93 -22.62
N LEU A 55 5.11 -11.25 -21.75
CA LEU A 55 5.32 -11.25 -20.30
C LEU A 55 5.07 -12.63 -19.69
N ARG A 56 4.05 -13.36 -20.14
CA ARG A 56 3.77 -14.72 -19.68
C ARG A 56 4.92 -15.67 -19.98
N LYS A 57 5.46 -15.62 -21.21
CA LYS A 57 6.61 -16.42 -21.61
C LYS A 57 7.87 -16.08 -20.82
N GLN A 58 8.09 -14.81 -20.51
CA GLN A 58 9.21 -14.39 -19.65
C GLN A 58 9.05 -14.91 -18.22
N ASN A 59 7.85 -14.82 -17.65
CA ASN A 59 7.57 -15.36 -16.32
C ASN A 59 7.76 -16.89 -16.26
N GLU A 60 7.31 -17.63 -17.27
CA GLU A 60 7.53 -19.07 -17.35
C GLU A 60 9.03 -19.42 -17.40
N ALA A 61 9.82 -18.67 -18.19
CA ALA A 61 11.26 -18.86 -18.25
C ALA A 61 11.95 -18.54 -16.90
N LEU A 62 11.52 -17.50 -16.20
CA LEU A 62 12.02 -17.14 -14.87
C LEU A 62 11.66 -18.22 -13.84
N LEU A 63 10.43 -18.73 -13.85
CA LEU A 63 9.99 -19.82 -12.98
C LEU A 63 10.76 -21.12 -13.24
N THR A 64 11.05 -21.41 -14.51
CA THR A 64 11.85 -22.57 -14.90
C THR A 64 13.26 -22.43 -14.35
N ARG A 65 13.91 -21.27 -14.53
CA ARG A 65 15.23 -20.97 -13.97
C ARG A 65 15.24 -21.07 -12.44
N GLN A 66 14.22 -20.52 -11.79
CA GLN A 66 14.09 -20.60 -10.33
C GLN A 66 13.96 -22.05 -9.86
N THR A 67 13.20 -22.87 -10.59
CA THR A 67 13.03 -24.31 -10.28
C THR A 67 14.33 -25.07 -10.49
N SER A 68 15.05 -24.81 -11.59
CA SER A 68 16.37 -25.39 -11.85
C SER A 68 17.41 -24.99 -10.80
N LEU A 69 17.39 -23.74 -10.34
CA LEU A 69 18.25 -23.28 -9.24
C LEU A 69 17.91 -23.98 -7.93
N LYS A 70 16.61 -24.11 -7.61
CA LYS A 70 16.16 -24.86 -6.44
C LYS A 70 16.60 -26.33 -6.50
N SER A 71 16.49 -26.99 -7.66
CA SER A 71 16.96 -28.37 -7.80
C SER A 71 18.48 -28.51 -7.68
N LEU A 72 19.24 -27.51 -8.15
CA LEU A 72 20.70 -27.47 -8.02
C LEU A 72 21.12 -27.32 -6.55
N ILE A 73 20.46 -26.42 -5.82
CA ILE A 73 20.69 -26.23 -4.38
C ILE A 73 20.35 -27.51 -3.62
N ASN A 74 19.21 -28.12 -3.91
CA ASN A 74 18.82 -29.38 -3.27
C ASN A 74 19.78 -30.53 -3.62
N SER A 75 20.35 -30.55 -4.83
CA SER A 75 21.36 -31.56 -5.19
C SER A 75 22.67 -31.39 -4.40
N TRP A 76 23.01 -30.16 -4.00
CA TRP A 76 24.16 -29.91 -3.14
C TRP A 76 23.90 -30.29 -1.67
N GLU A 77 22.63 -30.29 -1.24
CA GLU A 77 22.24 -30.85 0.06
C GLU A 77 22.30 -32.38 0.09
N THR A 78 22.04 -33.05 -1.04
CA THR A 78 22.09 -34.53 -1.12
C THR A 78 23.52 -35.09 -1.19
N ASP A 79 24.51 -34.31 -1.65
CA ASP A 79 25.92 -34.75 -1.76
C ASP A 79 26.68 -34.77 -0.42
N LEU A 80 26.02 -34.46 0.71
CA LEU A 80 26.62 -34.49 2.04
C LEU A 80 26.28 -35.72 2.88
N ASP A 81 25.48 -36.67 2.38
CA ASP A 81 25.17 -37.91 3.11
C ASP A 81 25.56 -39.18 2.30
N GLU A 82 26.77 -39.70 2.55
CA GLU A 82 27.05 -41.14 2.38
C GLU A 82 26.93 -41.85 3.75
N PRO A 83 26.39 -43.09 3.82
CA PRO A 83 25.94 -43.66 5.08
C PRO A 83 27.04 -44.48 5.75
N ALA A 84 27.37 -44.14 7.01
CA ALA A 84 28.01 -45.06 7.94
C ALA A 84 27.26 -45.06 9.27
N ALA A 85 26.79 -46.24 9.64
CA ALA A 85 26.12 -46.53 10.90
C ALA A 85 26.96 -46.11 12.11
N THR A 86 26.34 -45.48 13.11
CA THR A 86 26.14 -46.01 14.48
C THR A 86 25.57 -44.94 15.41
N ASP A 87 24.56 -45.35 16.17
CA ASP A 87 24.18 -44.93 17.53
C ASP A 87 23.91 -43.44 17.88
N ASP A 88 22.64 -43.23 18.24
CA ASP A 88 22.11 -42.46 19.36
C ASP A 88 22.86 -41.19 19.84
N SER A 89 22.33 -40.01 19.48
CA SER A 89 22.00 -38.96 20.46
C SER A 89 21.40 -37.72 19.79
N SER A 90 20.20 -37.35 20.23
CA SER A 90 19.58 -36.07 19.94
C SER A 90 20.30 -34.94 20.70
N HIS A 91 21.19 -34.22 20.03
CA HIS A 91 21.79 -32.94 20.48
C HIS A 91 22.30 -32.21 19.22
N ASP A 92 22.22 -30.90 18.99
CA ASP A 92 21.60 -29.78 19.68
C ASP A 92 21.65 -28.57 18.73
N LEU A 93 20.60 -28.34 17.92
CA LEU A 93 20.52 -27.14 17.06
C LEU A 93 20.45 -25.84 17.89
N SER A 94 20.17 -25.92 19.19
CA SER A 94 20.15 -24.78 20.12
C SER A 94 21.55 -24.20 20.36
N SER A 95 22.61 -25.02 20.23
CA SER A 95 23.99 -24.59 20.46
C SER A 95 24.50 -23.66 19.35
N MET A 96 24.18 -23.96 18.09
CA MET A 96 24.60 -23.12 16.94
C MET A 96 23.92 -21.76 16.90
N TYR A 97 22.63 -21.67 17.28
CA TYR A 97 21.95 -20.38 17.38
C TYR A 97 22.47 -19.53 18.55
N LYS A 98 22.95 -20.16 19.64
CA LYS A 98 23.62 -19.45 20.75
C LYS A 98 25.01 -18.94 20.38
N GLU A 99 25.78 -19.68 19.57
CA GLU A 99 27.12 -19.25 19.13
C GLU A 99 27.07 -18.09 18.12
N MET A 100 26.10 -18.08 17.21
CA MET A 100 25.89 -16.96 16.28
C MET A 100 25.44 -15.69 17.01
N SER A 101 24.53 -15.81 17.98
CA SER A 101 24.06 -14.67 18.78
C SER A 101 25.16 -14.10 19.69
N ASN A 102 26.05 -14.94 20.22
CA ASN A 102 27.21 -14.48 21.01
C ASN A 102 28.29 -13.79 20.16
N ARG A 103 28.46 -14.17 18.89
CA ARG A 103 29.41 -13.50 17.96
C ARG A 103 28.95 -12.12 17.52
N GLU A 104 27.65 -11.91 17.33
CA GLU A 104 27.11 -10.57 17.02
C GLU A 104 27.12 -9.64 18.25
N ALA A 105 26.96 -10.19 19.46
CA ALA A 105 27.09 -9.43 20.71
C ALA A 105 28.54 -9.01 21.03
N GLN A 106 29.56 -9.75 20.56
CA GLN A 106 30.97 -9.40 20.75
C GLN A 106 31.49 -8.33 19.77
N PHE A 107 30.85 -8.15 18.61
CA PHE A 107 31.21 -7.09 17.66
C PHE A 107 30.71 -5.68 18.06
N SER A 108 29.82 -5.59 19.06
CA SER A 108 29.22 -4.32 19.49
C SER A 108 29.82 -3.71 20.77
N LEU A 109 30.87 -4.30 21.36
CA LEU A 109 31.48 -3.82 22.62
C LEU A 109 32.95 -3.36 22.50
N GLN A 110 33.50 -3.16 21.31
CA GLN A 110 34.83 -2.55 21.15
C GLN A 110 34.84 -1.42 20.11
N THR A 111 34.20 -0.31 20.45
CA THR A 111 34.46 1.00 19.86
C THR A 111 34.80 2.02 20.95
N ASN A 112 35.92 1.81 21.65
CA ASN A 112 36.58 2.89 22.37
C ASN A 112 37.58 3.56 21.42
N PHE A 113 37.26 4.79 21.01
CA PHE A 113 38.18 5.72 20.38
C PHE A 113 39.24 6.16 21.41
N ASN A 114 40.46 5.63 21.30
CA ASN A 114 41.75 6.31 21.59
C ASN A 114 42.91 5.30 21.58
N GLU A 115 43.69 5.23 20.49
CA GLU A 115 45.17 5.11 20.43
C GLU A 115 45.66 4.74 18.99
N PRO A 116 46.94 5.02 18.63
CA PRO A 116 47.36 5.19 17.23
C PRO A 116 47.81 3.91 16.53
N ILE A 117 47.65 3.90 15.20
CA ILE A 117 47.94 2.78 14.28
C ILE A 117 49.45 2.64 14.04
N PRO A 118 50.07 1.45 14.21
CA PRO A 118 51.42 1.19 13.73
C PRO A 118 51.43 0.90 12.21
N GLN A 119 52.22 1.69 11.48
CA GLN A 119 52.59 1.43 10.09
C GLN A 119 53.67 0.34 10.05
N HIS A 120 53.50 -0.71 9.26
CA HIS A 120 54.53 -1.37 8.45
C HIS A 120 53.97 -2.64 7.80
N GLY A 121 54.06 -2.74 6.47
CA GLY A 121 53.78 -4.00 5.77
C GLY A 121 53.35 -3.94 4.31
N ILE A 122 53.75 -2.94 3.51
CA ILE A 122 53.59 -3.00 2.05
C ILE A 122 54.86 -2.47 1.39
N SER A 123 55.88 -3.31 1.26
CA SER A 123 57.12 -2.98 0.52
C SER A 123 57.81 -4.23 -0.03
N SER A 124 57.03 -5.12 -0.65
CA SER A 124 57.56 -6.09 -1.59
C SER A 124 56.51 -6.30 -2.66
N LEU A 125 56.93 -6.54 -3.91
CA LEU A 125 56.15 -6.74 -5.14
C LEU A 125 56.09 -5.59 -6.15
N LEU A 126 56.73 -4.44 -5.91
CA LEU A 126 57.08 -3.52 -7.00
C LEU A 126 58.57 -3.67 -7.31
N ASN A 127 58.91 -4.51 -8.28
CA ASN A 127 60.04 -4.34 -9.21
C ASN A 127 60.22 -5.58 -10.11
N ALA A 128 59.68 -5.53 -11.33
CA ALA A 128 60.21 -6.28 -12.48
C ALA A 128 59.89 -5.50 -13.78
N PRO A 129 60.84 -5.37 -14.75
CA PRO A 129 60.67 -4.52 -15.93
C PRO A 129 59.95 -5.23 -17.09
N ILE A 130 59.34 -4.40 -17.93
CA ILE A 130 58.40 -4.70 -19.03
C ILE A 130 59.13 -5.15 -20.30
N SER A 131 58.59 -6.16 -21.00
CA SER A 131 58.83 -6.42 -22.43
C SER A 131 57.54 -6.20 -23.21
N ALA A 132 57.62 -5.34 -24.22
CA ALA A 132 56.51 -4.84 -25.02
C ALA A 132 56.03 -5.84 -26.08
N VAL A 133 54.72 -6.14 -26.10
CA VAL A 133 54.01 -6.67 -27.27
C VAL A 133 52.65 -5.98 -27.35
N SER A 134 52.42 -5.27 -28.45
CA SER A 134 51.20 -4.52 -28.73
C SER A 134 50.00 -5.44 -28.96
N THR A 135 48.91 -5.23 -28.22
CA THR A 135 47.58 -5.82 -28.48
C THR A 135 46.51 -4.72 -28.53
N PRO A 136 45.44 -4.86 -29.33
CA PRO A 136 44.54 -3.77 -29.66
C PRO A 136 43.62 -3.39 -28.50
N GLN A 137 43.48 -2.09 -28.23
CA GLN A 137 42.53 -1.55 -27.25
C GLN A 137 41.09 -1.87 -27.63
N ILE A 138 40.45 -2.77 -26.89
CA ILE A 138 38.99 -2.78 -26.73
C ILE A 138 38.68 -1.77 -25.63
N GLN A 139 38.07 -0.64 -25.98
CA GLN A 139 37.57 0.32 -25.00
C GLN A 139 36.48 -0.37 -24.16
N SER A 140 36.80 -0.68 -22.90
CA SER A 140 35.79 -0.98 -21.89
C SER A 140 34.94 0.29 -21.69
N PRO A 141 33.61 0.21 -21.70
CA PRO A 141 32.79 1.36 -21.32
C PRO A 141 33.13 1.67 -19.86
N SER A 142 33.59 2.90 -19.61
CA SER A 142 33.87 3.36 -18.26
C SER A 142 32.64 3.12 -17.39
N LEU A 143 32.80 2.36 -16.31
CA LEU A 143 31.86 2.37 -15.19
C LEU A 143 31.87 3.79 -14.62
N ALA A 144 31.03 4.66 -15.17
CA ALA A 144 30.65 5.89 -14.50
C ALA A 144 30.06 5.46 -13.15
N PRO A 145 30.49 6.05 -12.03
CA PRO A 145 29.81 5.84 -10.76
C PRO A 145 28.35 6.24 -10.98
N LEU A 146 27.42 5.30 -10.77
CA LEU A 146 26.00 5.61 -10.69
C LEU A 146 25.86 6.73 -9.67
N SER A 147 25.61 7.95 -10.15
CA SER A 147 25.09 9.03 -9.32
C SER A 147 23.96 8.41 -8.52
N ALA A 148 24.07 8.39 -7.19
CA ALA A 148 23.01 7.92 -6.32
C ALA A 148 21.82 8.87 -6.48
N GLU A 149 21.01 8.67 -7.52
CA GLU A 149 19.72 9.31 -7.66
C GLU A 149 18.91 8.84 -6.45
N THR A 150 18.80 9.71 -5.46
CA THR A 150 17.98 9.45 -4.29
C THR A 150 16.55 9.38 -4.80
N THR A 151 15.99 8.18 -4.86
CA THR A 151 14.60 7.98 -5.29
C THR A 151 13.71 8.97 -4.54
N PRO A 152 12.87 9.77 -5.21
CA PRO A 152 12.10 10.79 -4.52
C PRO A 152 11.09 10.14 -3.56
N LEU A 153 10.78 10.81 -2.44
CA LEU A 153 9.93 10.26 -1.37
C LEU A 153 8.56 9.78 -1.85
N TRP A 154 7.97 10.47 -2.83
CA TRP A 154 6.67 10.10 -3.39
C TRP A 154 6.71 8.78 -4.18
N ASN A 155 7.89 8.29 -4.57
CA ASN A 155 8.09 7.03 -5.29
C ASN A 155 8.60 5.91 -4.37
N GLN A 156 8.66 6.14 -3.05
CA GLN A 156 9.12 5.17 -2.07
C GLN A 156 7.93 4.52 -1.36
N ILE A 157 7.55 3.32 -1.80
CA ILE A 157 6.51 2.51 -1.15
C ILE A 157 7.19 1.55 -0.16
N PRO A 158 6.73 1.48 1.11
CA PRO A 158 7.23 0.49 2.06
C PRO A 158 7.05 -0.95 1.55
N PRO A 159 7.95 -1.89 1.89
CA PRO A 159 7.73 -3.29 1.61
C PRO A 159 6.55 -3.83 2.42
N HIS A 160 5.56 -4.40 1.74
CA HIS A 160 4.38 -5.00 2.39
C HIS A 160 4.40 -6.54 2.34
N THR A 161 3.85 -7.18 3.37
CA THR A 161 3.77 -8.66 3.49
C THR A 161 2.43 -9.23 3.01
N ASP A 162 1.52 -8.39 2.53
CA ASP A 162 0.22 -8.83 2.01
C ASP A 162 0.44 -9.83 0.87
N ASP A 163 0.03 -11.08 1.09
CA ASP A 163 0.02 -12.09 0.07
C ASP A 163 -1.35 -12.10 -0.63
N PHE A 164 -1.35 -11.71 -1.89
CA PHE A 164 -2.54 -11.68 -2.75
C PHE A 164 -2.93 -13.05 -3.32
N SER A 165 -2.13 -14.10 -3.07
CA SER A 165 -2.46 -15.47 -3.46
C SER A 165 -3.64 -16.04 -2.66
N THR A 166 -3.81 -15.59 -1.41
CA THR A 166 -4.78 -16.15 -0.46
C THR A 166 -5.62 -15.04 0.19
N ARG A 167 -6.95 -15.18 0.20
CA ARG A 167 -7.85 -14.12 0.74
C ARG A 167 -7.68 -13.83 2.24
N THR A 168 -7.14 -14.76 3.02
CA THR A 168 -6.98 -14.61 4.47
C THR A 168 -5.76 -13.76 4.84
N THR A 169 -4.76 -13.63 3.98
CA THR A 169 -3.53 -12.86 4.24
C THR A 169 -3.65 -11.40 3.84
N ILE A 170 -4.68 -11.04 3.06
CA ILE A 170 -4.86 -9.70 2.50
C ILE A 170 -5.50 -8.78 3.55
N SER A 171 -4.72 -7.80 3.98
CA SER A 171 -5.14 -6.76 4.90
C SER A 171 -5.99 -5.69 4.21
N CYS A 172 -5.75 -5.46 2.91
CA CYS A 172 -6.38 -4.41 2.11
C CYS A 172 -7.03 -5.00 0.84
N PRO A 173 -8.29 -5.47 0.91
CA PRO A 173 -8.89 -6.33 -0.11
C PRO A 173 -9.05 -5.66 -1.49
N TRP A 174 -9.11 -4.33 -1.56
CA TRP A 174 -9.29 -3.61 -2.82
C TRP A 174 -8.10 -3.75 -3.77
N PHE A 175 -6.88 -3.97 -3.26
CA PHE A 175 -5.69 -4.16 -4.11
C PHE A 175 -5.70 -5.47 -4.91
N VAL A 176 -6.62 -6.39 -4.63
CA VAL A 176 -6.87 -7.59 -5.45
C VAL A 176 -7.43 -7.24 -6.82
N TYR A 177 -8.07 -6.07 -6.95
CA TYR A 177 -8.82 -5.65 -8.14
C TYR A 177 -8.23 -4.37 -8.75
N PRO A 178 -6.96 -4.38 -9.22
CA PRO A 178 -6.31 -3.21 -9.81
C PRO A 178 -7.13 -2.61 -10.95
N GLU A 179 -7.80 -3.43 -11.76
CA GLU A 179 -8.65 -3.03 -12.86
C GLU A 179 -9.86 -2.18 -12.44
N LEU A 180 -10.35 -2.36 -11.21
CA LEU A 180 -11.47 -1.58 -10.66
C LEU A 180 -11.01 -0.30 -9.97
N ILE A 181 -9.83 -0.32 -9.33
CA ILE A 181 -9.35 0.79 -8.50
C ILE A 181 -8.49 1.80 -9.27
N ILE A 182 -7.76 1.39 -10.31
CA ILE A 182 -6.93 2.29 -11.13
C ILE A 182 -7.79 3.40 -11.77
N PRO A 183 -8.94 3.10 -12.40
CA PRO A 183 -9.78 4.12 -13.06
C PRO A 183 -10.53 5.04 -12.09
N CYS A 184 -10.53 4.74 -10.79
CA CYS A 184 -11.21 5.57 -9.79
C CYS A 184 -10.63 7.00 -9.75
N PRO A 185 -11.44 8.01 -9.40
CA PRO A 185 -10.95 9.39 -9.33
C PRO A 185 -9.90 9.55 -8.23
N ASP A 186 -9.01 10.53 -8.35
CA ASP A 186 -8.00 10.82 -7.32
C ASP A 186 -8.58 11.30 -5.99
N ILE A 187 -9.81 11.84 -6.03
CA ILE A 187 -10.54 12.37 -4.89
C ILE A 187 -11.91 11.69 -4.87
N PRO A 188 -12.41 11.25 -3.70
CA PRO A 188 -13.75 10.71 -3.57
C PRO A 188 -14.81 11.71 -4.04
N SER A 189 -15.81 11.23 -4.77
CA SER A 189 -16.88 12.08 -5.33
C SER A 189 -17.81 12.62 -4.26
N SER A 190 -17.98 11.89 -3.14
CA SER A 190 -18.86 12.27 -2.05
C SER A 190 -18.34 11.73 -0.71
N PRO A 191 -18.45 12.50 0.39
CA PRO A 191 -18.15 11.96 1.72
C PRO A 191 -19.12 10.86 2.15
N LEU A 192 -20.30 10.79 1.51
CA LEU A 192 -21.28 9.74 1.79
C LEU A 192 -20.80 8.36 1.36
N ASP A 193 -19.86 8.28 0.42
CA ASP A 193 -19.31 7.01 -0.08
C ASP A 193 -18.72 6.18 1.08
N PHE A 194 -18.07 6.83 2.05
CA PHE A 194 -17.50 6.13 3.22
C PHE A 194 -18.51 5.88 4.34
N ILE A 195 -19.57 6.67 4.46
CA ILE A 195 -20.56 6.53 5.54
C ILE A 195 -21.61 5.47 5.17
N TYR A 196 -22.05 5.44 3.92
CA TYR A 196 -23.19 4.67 3.42
C TYR A 196 -22.88 3.74 2.24
N GLY A 197 -21.66 3.76 1.70
CA GLY A 197 -21.28 2.99 0.52
C GLY A 197 -21.64 3.71 -0.78
N THR A 198 -21.20 3.16 -1.90
CA THR A 198 -21.39 3.79 -3.22
C THR A 198 -21.37 2.77 -4.36
N LYS A 199 -22.01 3.11 -5.48
CA LYS A 199 -22.02 2.27 -6.70
C LYS A 199 -21.17 2.85 -7.83
N THR A 200 -20.66 4.06 -7.66
CA THR A 200 -19.94 4.81 -8.71
C THR A 200 -18.45 4.86 -8.49
N ASN A 201 -17.97 4.52 -7.30
CA ASN A 201 -16.55 4.50 -6.96
C ASN A 201 -16.20 3.17 -6.26
N PRO A 202 -15.73 2.15 -7.02
CA PRO A 202 -15.40 0.84 -6.48
C PRO A 202 -14.39 0.87 -5.33
N LEU A 203 -13.36 1.74 -5.41
CA LEU A 203 -12.37 1.85 -4.34
C LEU A 203 -13.01 2.34 -3.02
N ALA A 204 -13.81 3.39 -3.10
CA ALA A 204 -14.49 3.93 -1.92
C ALA A 204 -15.49 2.91 -1.33
N ASP A 205 -16.22 2.16 -2.16
CA ASP A 205 -17.18 1.16 -1.70
C ASP A 205 -16.50 -0.07 -1.04
N MET A 206 -15.36 -0.51 -1.59
CA MET A 206 -14.58 -1.59 -0.97
C MET A 206 -13.98 -1.16 0.38
N ILE A 207 -13.51 0.09 0.49
CA ILE A 207 -13.04 0.66 1.76
C ILE A 207 -14.19 0.75 2.76
N HIS A 208 -15.36 1.27 2.33
CA HIS A 208 -16.57 1.32 3.15
C HIS A 208 -16.93 -0.07 3.68
N THR A 209 -17.00 -1.07 2.81
CA THR A 209 -17.32 -2.46 3.15
C THR A 209 -16.31 -3.06 4.13
N ALA A 210 -15.02 -2.76 3.97
CA ALA A 210 -13.99 -3.19 4.90
C ALA A 210 -14.18 -2.57 6.30
N LEU A 211 -14.53 -1.28 6.37
CA LEU A 211 -14.76 -0.58 7.65
C LEU A 211 -16.04 -1.04 8.37
N GLN A 212 -17.05 -1.54 7.65
CA GLN A 212 -18.27 -2.09 8.25
C GLN A 212 -18.05 -3.35 9.10
N ARG A 213 -16.92 -4.05 8.91
CA ARG A 213 -16.57 -5.24 9.71
C ARG A 213 -16.29 -4.92 11.17
N ARG A 214 -16.18 -3.64 11.51
CA ARG A 214 -15.75 -3.15 12.82
C ARG A 214 -16.74 -2.10 13.35
N PRO A 215 -16.88 -1.93 14.67
CA PRO A 215 -17.80 -0.97 15.27
C PRO A 215 -17.30 0.48 15.19
N VAL A 216 -16.94 0.94 14.00
CA VAL A 216 -16.44 2.31 13.72
C VAL A 216 -17.64 3.25 13.62
N ARG A 217 -17.64 4.34 14.41
CA ARG A 217 -18.72 5.36 14.38
C ARG A 217 -18.57 6.23 13.12
N ALA A 218 -19.61 6.99 12.79
CA ALA A 218 -19.67 7.76 11.54
C ALA A 218 -18.51 8.76 11.35
N PRO A 219 -18.07 9.54 12.38
CA PRO A 219 -16.92 10.43 12.24
C PRO A 219 -15.64 9.66 11.89
N GLU A 220 -15.28 8.65 12.68
CA GLU A 220 -14.08 7.83 12.44
C GLU A 220 -14.18 7.08 11.11
N ARG A 221 -15.38 6.66 10.70
CA ARG A 221 -15.59 5.97 9.43
C ARG A 221 -15.30 6.90 8.26
N LEU A 222 -15.78 8.14 8.31
CA LEU A 222 -15.50 9.13 7.27
C LEU A 222 -14.01 9.49 7.26
N GLY A 223 -13.42 9.82 8.42
CA GLY A 223 -12.01 10.19 8.52
C GLY A 223 -11.07 9.07 8.08
N THR A 224 -11.23 7.86 8.63
CA THR A 224 -10.41 6.70 8.26
C THR A 224 -10.62 6.33 6.80
N GLY A 225 -11.88 6.28 6.32
CA GLY A 225 -12.17 5.97 4.92
C GLY A 225 -11.49 6.94 3.95
N TRP A 226 -11.53 8.24 4.27
CA TRP A 226 -10.88 9.29 3.49
C TRP A 226 -9.36 9.13 3.44
N LEU A 227 -8.72 8.92 4.60
CA LEU A 227 -7.27 8.71 4.70
C LEU A 227 -6.83 7.44 3.95
N THR A 228 -7.54 6.33 4.15
CA THR A 228 -7.30 5.06 3.47
C THR A 228 -7.45 5.19 1.95
N TYR A 229 -8.43 5.96 1.48
CA TYR A 229 -8.62 6.20 0.05
C TYR A 229 -7.42 6.90 -0.56
N HIS A 230 -6.99 8.02 0.01
CA HIS A 230 -5.87 8.78 -0.53
C HIS A 230 -4.54 8.02 -0.44
N PHE A 231 -4.30 7.31 0.66
CA PHE A 231 -3.13 6.45 0.78
C PHE A 231 -3.16 5.33 -0.27
N SER A 232 -4.31 4.69 -0.49
CA SER A 232 -4.45 3.66 -1.52
C SER A 232 -4.21 4.23 -2.93
N ARG A 233 -4.74 5.43 -3.23
CA ARG A 233 -4.47 6.12 -4.51
C ARG A 233 -2.99 6.39 -4.71
N TRP A 234 -2.27 6.80 -3.66
CA TRP A 234 -0.83 6.98 -3.71
C TRP A 234 -0.07 5.66 -3.95
N VAL A 235 -0.44 4.57 -3.27
CA VAL A 235 0.19 3.26 -3.49
C VAL A 235 -0.03 2.73 -4.92
N ILE A 236 -1.23 2.92 -5.48
CA ILE A 236 -1.57 2.45 -6.85
C ILE A 236 -0.86 3.28 -7.91
N ALA A 237 -0.84 4.60 -7.74
CA ALA A 237 -0.28 5.54 -8.71
C ALA A 237 0.60 6.57 -7.97
N PRO A 238 1.85 6.20 -7.61
CA PRO A 238 2.75 7.09 -6.91
C PRO A 238 3.12 8.30 -7.77
N SER A 239 2.79 9.49 -7.29
CA SER A 239 3.15 10.75 -7.95
C SER A 239 3.30 11.86 -6.89
N PRO A 240 3.97 12.98 -7.22
CA PRO A 240 4.00 14.15 -6.33
C PRO A 240 2.61 14.59 -5.87
N GLU A 241 1.61 14.51 -6.75
CA GLU A 241 0.23 14.92 -6.50
C GLU A 241 -0.50 13.93 -5.59
N THR A 242 -0.38 12.62 -5.81
CA THR A 242 -1.05 11.62 -4.95
C THR A 242 -0.41 11.56 -3.56
N TYR A 243 0.91 11.68 -3.48
CA TYR A 243 1.64 11.80 -2.21
C TYR A 243 1.35 13.12 -1.48
N GLY A 244 1.24 14.23 -2.23
CA GLY A 244 0.93 15.55 -1.68
C GLY A 244 -0.41 15.64 -0.97
N ARG A 245 -1.37 14.78 -1.33
CA ARG A 245 -2.69 14.66 -0.67
C ARG A 245 -2.64 13.92 0.67
N LEU A 246 -1.55 13.23 0.98
CA LEU A 246 -1.39 12.56 2.27
C LEU A 246 -1.02 13.58 3.34
N PRO A 247 -1.72 13.59 4.49
CA PRO A 247 -1.27 14.37 5.63
C PRO A 247 0.09 13.87 6.10
N VAL A 248 0.91 14.77 6.66
CA VAL A 248 2.31 14.49 7.00
C VAL A 248 2.46 13.25 7.89
N PHE A 249 1.55 13.05 8.84
CA PHE A 249 1.56 11.90 9.75
C PHE A 249 1.28 10.55 9.07
N LEU A 250 0.64 10.55 7.89
CA LEU A 250 0.32 9.33 7.16
C LEU A 250 1.40 8.96 6.14
N ARG A 251 2.35 9.86 5.85
CA ARG A 251 3.48 9.56 4.98
C ARG A 251 4.37 8.50 5.64
N PRO A 252 5.02 7.62 4.86
CA PRO A 252 5.93 6.63 5.41
C PRO A 252 7.08 7.29 6.16
N VAL A 253 7.46 6.68 7.28
CA VAL A 253 8.71 7.00 7.98
C VAL A 253 9.81 6.02 7.59
N GLN A 254 11.07 6.42 7.74
CA GLN A 254 12.24 5.62 7.32
C GLN A 254 12.21 4.17 7.84
N GLY A 255 11.74 3.96 9.07
CA GLY A 255 11.66 2.62 9.66
C GLY A 255 10.68 1.68 8.96
N GLN A 256 9.67 2.20 8.25
CA GLN A 256 8.74 1.39 7.45
C GLN A 256 9.42 0.83 6.20
N MET A 257 10.46 1.50 5.68
CA MET A 257 11.16 1.10 4.46
C MET A 257 12.06 -0.14 4.65
N THR A 258 12.39 -0.49 5.90
CA THR A 258 13.33 -1.56 6.21
C THR A 258 12.68 -2.83 6.77
N VAL A 259 11.42 -2.76 7.20
CA VAL A 259 10.73 -3.87 7.85
C VAL A 259 9.47 -4.21 7.05
N PRO A 260 9.40 -5.36 6.37
CA PRO A 260 8.18 -5.81 5.71
C PRO A 260 7.02 -5.97 6.70
N HIS A 261 5.84 -5.46 6.37
CA HIS A 261 4.66 -5.50 7.26
C HIS A 261 3.32 -5.46 6.49
N PRO A 262 2.18 -5.78 7.12
CA PRO A 262 0.89 -5.66 6.44
C PRO A 262 0.53 -4.22 6.13
N LEU A 263 0.02 -3.96 4.92
CA LEU A 263 -0.29 -2.63 4.40
C LEU A 263 -1.29 -1.88 5.31
N VAL A 264 -2.25 -2.59 5.92
CA VAL A 264 -3.23 -1.98 6.82
C VAL A 264 -2.61 -1.22 8.00
N LEU A 265 -1.39 -1.57 8.41
CA LEU A 265 -0.70 -0.88 9.50
C LEU A 265 -0.39 0.57 9.14
N ASP A 266 -0.20 0.87 7.85
CA ASP A 266 0.15 2.21 7.38
C ASP A 266 -0.97 3.23 7.53
N PHE A 267 -2.21 2.78 7.70
CA PHE A 267 -3.35 3.68 7.89
C PHE A 267 -3.45 4.27 9.31
N LEU A 268 -2.58 3.85 10.24
CA LEU A 268 -2.62 4.34 11.61
C LEU A 268 -2.15 5.80 11.69
N PRO A 269 -2.92 6.72 12.30
CA PRO A 269 -2.58 8.15 12.30
C PRO A 269 -1.28 8.51 13.04
N TRP A 270 -0.80 7.69 13.96
CA TRP A 270 0.38 7.99 14.76
C TRP A 270 1.62 7.25 14.24
N PRO A 271 2.63 7.95 13.68
CA PRO A 271 3.84 7.31 13.16
C PRO A 271 4.57 6.46 14.21
N ARG A 272 4.61 6.90 15.48
CA ARG A 272 5.25 6.16 16.57
C ARG A 272 4.52 4.85 16.88
N LEU A 273 3.20 4.90 17.04
CA LEU A 273 2.37 3.72 17.29
C LEU A 273 2.48 2.72 16.13
N ARG A 274 2.41 3.22 14.88
CA ARG A 274 2.60 2.44 13.67
C ARG A 274 3.93 1.67 13.72
N MET A 275 5.03 2.36 14.02
CA MET A 275 6.35 1.73 14.12
C MET A 275 6.44 0.70 15.26
N ASN A 276 5.85 0.97 16.41
CA ASN A 276 5.82 0.02 17.53
C ASN A 276 5.06 -1.25 17.12
N LEU A 277 3.91 -1.09 16.46
CA LEU A 277 3.11 -2.21 15.97
C LEU A 277 3.82 -3.00 14.87
N ILE A 278 4.46 -2.34 13.90
CA ILE A 278 5.24 -2.99 12.85
C ILE A 278 6.35 -3.86 13.44
N ARG A 279 7.16 -3.31 14.36
CA ARG A 279 8.27 -4.05 14.99
C ARG A 279 7.79 -5.25 15.80
N ARG A 280 6.61 -5.15 16.40
CA ARG A 280 6.03 -6.18 17.27
C ARG A 280 4.94 -6.99 16.57
N TRP A 281 4.81 -6.89 15.24
CA TRP A 281 3.70 -7.50 14.52
C TRP A 281 3.58 -9.01 14.74
N HIS A 282 4.72 -9.70 14.92
CA HIS A 282 4.77 -11.12 15.26
C HIS A 282 4.02 -11.49 16.55
N LEU A 283 3.87 -10.57 17.51
CA LEU A 283 3.11 -10.77 18.75
C LEU A 283 1.60 -10.64 18.53
N TYR A 284 1.18 -9.87 17.52
CA TYR A 284 -0.22 -9.50 17.28
C TYR A 284 -0.83 -10.20 16.07
N SER A 285 -0.02 -10.83 15.22
CA SER A 285 -0.45 -11.37 13.92
C SER A 285 -1.51 -12.47 14.04
N LYS A 286 -1.41 -13.31 15.08
CA LYS A 286 -2.36 -14.41 15.35
C LYS A 286 -3.74 -13.90 15.76
N ASP A 287 -3.78 -12.89 16.63
CA ASP A 287 -5.01 -12.32 17.18
C ASP A 287 -5.35 -10.95 16.57
N ARG A 288 -4.95 -10.75 15.31
CA ARG A 288 -5.10 -9.46 14.60
C ARG A 288 -6.55 -8.98 14.58
N ASP A 289 -7.51 -9.89 14.49
CA ASP A 289 -8.93 -9.54 14.42
C ASP A 289 -9.43 -8.95 15.74
N ASP A 290 -8.92 -9.44 16.87
CA ASP A 290 -9.22 -8.88 18.20
C ASP A 290 -8.52 -7.53 18.39
N LEU A 291 -7.25 -7.41 17.96
CA LEU A 291 -6.52 -6.14 18.01
C LEU A 291 -7.25 -5.04 17.23
N PHE A 292 -7.56 -5.28 15.95
CA PHE A 292 -8.25 -4.28 15.12
C PHE A 292 -9.71 -4.07 15.53
N GLY A 293 -10.37 -5.12 16.05
CA GLY A 293 -11.69 -5.02 16.67
C GLY A 293 -11.69 -4.03 17.82
N PHE A 294 -10.78 -4.21 18.77
CA PHE A 294 -10.66 -3.34 19.93
C PHE A 294 -10.14 -1.94 19.56
N MET A 295 -9.18 -1.86 18.65
CA MET A 295 -8.67 -0.58 18.15
C MET A 295 -9.77 0.26 17.50
N ALA A 296 -10.65 -0.34 16.69
CA ALA A 296 -11.79 0.37 16.11
C ALA A 296 -12.75 0.95 17.16
N CYS A 297 -12.88 0.31 18.32
CA CYS A 297 -13.64 0.84 19.46
C CYS A 297 -12.93 2.03 20.12
N CYS A 298 -11.60 2.06 20.13
CA CYS A 298 -10.83 2.97 20.98
C CYS A 298 -10.16 4.13 20.24
N VAL A 299 -9.98 4.04 18.92
CA VAL A 299 -9.56 5.17 18.09
C VAL A 299 -10.76 6.10 17.93
N LYS A 300 -10.53 7.39 18.19
CA LYS A 300 -11.53 8.45 18.10
C LYS A 300 -10.98 9.68 17.43
N ILE A 301 -11.85 10.41 16.73
CA ILE A 301 -11.58 11.78 16.31
C ILE A 301 -12.06 12.70 17.43
N ARG A 302 -11.28 13.74 17.76
CA ARG A 302 -11.60 14.78 18.75
C ARG A 302 -12.67 15.74 18.22
N TRP A 303 -13.81 15.17 17.82
CA TRP A 303 -14.94 15.90 17.29
C TRP A 303 -16.06 15.97 18.33
N PRO A 304 -16.68 17.14 18.56
CA PRO A 304 -17.80 17.25 19.49
C PRO A 304 -18.98 16.38 19.07
N TRP A 305 -19.49 15.58 20.00
CA TRP A 305 -20.58 14.63 19.78
C TRP A 305 -21.91 15.27 19.31
N ASN A 306 -22.12 16.54 19.64
CA ASN A 306 -23.30 17.33 19.29
C ASN A 306 -23.16 18.09 17.96
N GLU A 307 -22.03 17.96 17.26
CA GLU A 307 -21.78 18.64 15.99
C GLU A 307 -21.88 17.70 14.80
N THR A 308 -22.57 18.14 13.73
CA THR A 308 -22.61 17.40 12.48
C THR A 308 -21.25 17.44 11.79
N ILE A 309 -20.84 16.34 11.14
CA ILE A 309 -19.59 16.24 10.36
C ILE A 309 -19.74 16.70 8.90
N LEU A 310 -20.99 16.84 8.44
CA LEU A 310 -21.34 17.29 7.09
C LEU A 310 -22.13 18.61 7.16
N GLU A 311 -22.01 19.39 6.09
CA GLU A 311 -22.81 20.59 5.82
C GLU A 311 -23.19 20.66 4.34
N ARG A 312 -24.16 21.51 3.99
CA ARG A 312 -24.53 21.74 2.60
C ARG A 312 -23.75 22.91 2.03
N ASN A 313 -23.17 22.73 0.84
CA ASN A 313 -22.58 23.82 0.08
C ASN A 313 -23.67 24.67 -0.62
N GLU A 314 -23.23 25.69 -1.36
CA GLU A 314 -24.11 26.60 -2.13
C GLU A 314 -25.02 25.87 -3.14
N GLN A 315 -24.56 24.73 -3.66
CA GLN A 315 -25.30 23.88 -4.60
C GLN A 315 -26.19 22.85 -3.87
N ASN A 316 -26.37 23.00 -2.56
CA ASN A 316 -27.18 22.13 -1.71
C ASN A 316 -26.67 20.67 -1.66
N VAL A 317 -25.39 20.43 -1.99
CA VAL A 317 -24.73 19.12 -1.91
C VAL A 317 -24.10 18.95 -0.53
N LEU A 318 -24.21 17.74 0.05
CA LEU A 318 -23.56 17.43 1.33
C LEU A 318 -22.05 17.29 1.14
N CYS A 319 -21.29 18.15 1.82
CA CYS A 319 -19.84 18.19 1.84
C CYS A 319 -19.32 17.99 3.27
N ILE A 320 -18.04 17.62 3.39
CA ILE A 320 -17.37 17.54 4.68
C ILE A 320 -17.27 18.97 5.25
N LYS A 321 -17.67 19.15 6.51
CA LYS A 321 -17.41 20.42 7.19
C LYS A 321 -15.92 20.72 7.21
N LYS A 322 -15.54 21.95 6.87
CA LYS A 322 -14.12 22.35 6.88
C LYS A 322 -13.44 22.07 8.23
N ALA A 323 -14.08 22.45 9.34
CA ALA A 323 -13.54 22.21 10.67
C ALA A 323 -13.33 20.71 10.99
N PHE A 324 -14.23 19.84 10.50
CA PHE A 324 -14.08 18.39 10.67
C PHE A 324 -12.97 17.84 9.78
N TYR A 325 -12.85 18.34 8.54
CA TYR A 325 -11.77 18.02 7.62
C TYR A 325 -10.40 18.35 8.23
N ASP A 326 -10.24 19.58 8.71
CA ASP A 326 -9.01 20.05 9.35
C ASP A 326 -8.67 19.21 10.60
N MET A 327 -9.70 18.76 11.34
CA MET A 327 -9.52 17.89 12.51
C MET A 327 -8.92 16.54 12.13
N PHE A 328 -9.54 15.76 11.24
CA PHE A 328 -9.05 14.41 10.94
C PHE A 328 -7.79 14.40 10.05
N MET A 329 -7.51 15.51 9.36
CA MET A 329 -6.26 15.72 8.60
C MET A 329 -5.09 16.19 9.47
N SER A 330 -5.28 16.30 10.79
CA SER A 330 -4.22 16.53 11.78
C SER A 330 -4.01 15.31 12.67
N GLU A 331 -2.75 14.97 12.99
CA GLU A 331 -2.43 13.90 13.95
C GLU A 331 -3.07 14.16 15.32
N SER A 332 -3.07 15.43 15.76
CA SER A 332 -3.65 15.84 17.05
C SER A 332 -5.17 15.71 17.10
N GLY A 333 -5.83 15.61 15.95
CA GLY A 333 -7.27 15.40 15.88
C GLY A 333 -7.69 13.97 16.19
N TRP A 334 -6.74 13.03 16.28
CA TRP A 334 -7.00 11.65 16.68
C TRP A 334 -6.66 11.45 18.16
N GLY A 335 -7.37 10.52 18.80
CA GLY A 335 -7.11 10.09 20.17
C GLY A 335 -7.36 8.60 20.38
N LEU A 336 -6.80 8.07 21.46
CA LEU A 336 -6.97 6.72 21.97
C LEU A 336 -7.64 6.75 23.33
N THR A 337 -8.63 5.89 23.55
CA THR A 337 -9.22 5.79 24.88
C THR A 337 -8.25 5.17 25.91
N PRO A 338 -8.42 5.45 27.22
CA PRO A 338 -7.60 4.86 28.27
C PRO A 338 -7.57 3.33 28.26
N GLU A 339 -8.65 2.69 27.79
CA GLU A 339 -8.75 1.23 27.69
C GLU A 339 -7.74 0.65 26.70
N PHE A 340 -7.52 1.32 25.57
CA PHE A 340 -6.50 0.89 24.60
C PHE A 340 -5.10 1.01 25.17
N ILE A 341 -4.81 2.16 25.79
CA ILE A 341 -3.51 2.46 26.39
C ILE A 341 -3.18 1.44 27.49
N ARG A 342 -4.17 1.09 28.33
CA ARG A 342 -4.01 0.10 29.40
C ARG A 342 -3.81 -1.32 28.86
N ARG A 343 -4.48 -1.67 27.76
CA ARG A 343 -4.42 -3.02 27.18
C ARG A 343 -3.17 -3.24 26.34
N TYR A 344 -2.68 -2.22 25.65
CA TYR A 344 -1.52 -2.27 24.76
C TYR A 344 -0.51 -1.16 25.08
N PRO A 345 0.05 -1.13 26.31
CA PRO A 345 0.96 -0.07 26.74
C PRO A 345 2.25 -0.03 25.93
N ASP A 346 2.67 -1.18 25.43
CA ASP A 346 3.85 -1.36 24.60
C ASP A 346 3.66 -0.68 23.22
N LEU A 347 2.45 -0.67 22.66
CA LEU A 347 2.17 0.00 21.38
C LEU A 347 2.26 1.52 21.46
N VAL A 348 2.06 2.11 22.64
CA VAL A 348 2.16 3.55 22.88
C VAL A 348 3.50 3.98 23.50
N GLU A 349 4.47 3.08 23.55
CA GLU A 349 5.81 3.35 24.09
C GLU A 349 6.49 4.50 23.34
N GLY A 350 7.04 5.46 24.09
CA GLY A 350 7.70 6.65 23.55
C GLY A 350 6.75 7.71 22.98
N MET A 351 5.44 7.59 23.24
CA MET A 351 4.45 8.63 22.92
C MET A 351 4.12 9.48 24.15
N ASP A 352 3.75 10.73 23.93
CA ASP A 352 3.20 11.60 24.96
C ASP A 352 1.73 11.24 25.21
N ILE A 353 1.49 10.45 26.26
CA ILE A 353 0.16 9.92 26.60
C ILE A 353 -0.87 11.03 26.76
N ASN A 354 -0.49 12.17 27.33
CA ASN A 354 -1.41 13.30 27.55
C ASN A 354 -1.92 13.91 26.24
N LYS A 355 -1.15 13.81 25.16
CA LYS A 355 -1.53 14.33 23.83
C LYS A 355 -2.41 13.37 23.04
N ILE A 356 -2.34 12.07 23.33
CA ILE A 356 -3.08 11.04 22.58
C ILE A 356 -4.30 10.52 23.32
N VAL A 357 -4.36 10.63 24.64
CA VAL A 357 -5.51 10.16 25.41
C VAL A 357 -6.76 10.98 25.09
N ILE A 358 -7.90 10.31 24.98
CA ILE A 358 -9.22 10.94 24.87
C ILE A 358 -10.19 10.25 25.81
N GLU A 359 -10.81 11.04 26.69
CA GLU A 359 -11.88 10.56 27.55
C GLU A 359 -13.22 10.71 26.82
N LEU A 360 -13.95 9.60 26.72
CA LEU A 360 -15.31 9.62 26.20
C LEU A 360 -16.22 10.08 27.34
N LEU A 361 -16.69 11.32 27.27
CA LEU A 361 -17.72 11.87 28.17
C LEU A 361 -19.10 11.28 27.87
#